data_AF-X6Q498-F1
#
_entry.id   AF-X6Q498-F1
#
_cell.length_a   1.000
_cell.length_b   1.000
_cell.length_c   1.000
_cell.angle_alpha   90.00
_cell.angle_beta   90.00
_cell.angle_gamma   90.00
#
_symmetry.space_group_name_H-M   'P 1'
#
loop_
_entity.id
_entity.type
_entity.pdbx_description
1 polymer ?
#
loop_
_entity_poly.entity_id
_entity_poly.type
_entity_poly.pdbx_seq_one_letter_code
_entity_poly.pdbx_strand_id
1 'polypeptide(L)' 'MYGLAGIARLFGCSLPTANRIKQSGKINRAITQIGRKIIVDADLALELAGQKTGGR' A
#
# COMPACT_ATOMS: atom_id res chain seq x y z
N MET A 1 -6.83 -5.80 -9.75
CA MET A 1 -5.35 -5.73 -9.80
C MET A 1 -4.95 -4.27 -9.68
N TYR A 2 -4.43 -3.87 -8.53
CA TYR A 2 -4.13 -2.49 -8.18
C TYR A 2 -2.61 -2.37 -8.13
N GLY A 3 -1.98 -1.90 -9.21
CA GLY A 3 -0.53 -1.67 -9.25
C GLY A 3 -0.12 -0.48 -8.35
N LEU A 4 1.01 0.16 -8.67
CA LEU A 4 1.44 1.36 -7.94
C LEU A 4 0.39 2.50 -7.98
N ALA A 5 -0.30 2.63 -9.12
CA ALA A 5 -1.41 3.57 -9.28
C ALA A 5 -2.62 3.23 -8.37
N GLY A 6 -2.82 1.95 -8.05
CA GLY A 6 -3.87 1.53 -7.14
C GLY A 6 -3.56 1.88 -5.69
N ILE A 7 -2.30 1.75 -5.27
CA ILE A 7 -1.82 2.26 -3.97
C ILE A 7 -2.02 3.78 -3.90
N ALA A 8 -1.63 4.51 -4.95
CA ALA A 8 -1.82 5.95 -5.03
C ALA A 8 -3.29 6.37 -4.87
N ARG A 9 -4.21 5.67 -5.56
CA ARG A 9 -5.66 5.90 -5.44
C ARG A 9 -6.22 5.53 -4.06
N LEU A 10 -5.79 4.40 -3.49
CA LEU A 10 -6.23 3.94 -2.16
C LEU A 10 -5.87 4.94 -1.06
N PHE A 11 -4.66 5.49 -1.11
CA PHE A 11 -4.18 6.45 -0.10
C PHE A 11 -4.42 7.91 -0.49
N GLY A 12 -5.09 8.18 -1.62
CA GLY A 12 -5.28 9.54 -2.12
C GLY A 12 -3.97 10.32 -2.29
N CYS A 13 -2.87 9.64 -2.60
CA CYS A 13 -1.53 10.22 -2.64
C CYS A 13 -0.93 10.18 -4.05
N SER A 14 0.16 10.94 -4.25
CA SER A 14 0.89 10.94 -5.52
C SER A 14 1.64 9.62 -5.74
N LEU A 15 1.88 9.24 -7.01
CA LEU A 15 2.69 8.07 -7.38
C LEU A 15 4.04 7.96 -6.64
N PRO A 16 4.85 9.02 -6.48
CA PRO A 16 6.10 8.93 -5.71
C PRO A 16 5.85 8.64 -4.22
N THR A 17 4.76 9.14 -3.65
CA THR A 17 4.38 8.85 -2.26
C THR A 17 3.95 7.40 -2.10
N ALA A 18 3.13 6.89 -3.02
CA ALA A 18 2.77 5.48 -3.09
C ALA A 18 4.01 4.57 -3.21
N ASN A 19 5.02 5.01 -3.97
CA ASN A 19 6.29 4.28 -4.07
C ASN A 19 7.06 4.25 -2.75
N ARG A 20 7.10 5.36 -2.00
CA ARG A 20 7.65 5.37 -0.64
C ARG A 20 6.87 4.45 0.30
N ILE A 21 5.54 4.43 0.22
CA ILE A 21 4.70 3.54 1.07
C ILE A 21 5.01 2.07 0.78
N LYS A 22 5.15 1.71 -0.50
CA LYS A 22 5.59 0.38 -0.93
C LYS A 22 7.00 0.06 -0.41
N GLN A 23 7.95 0.97 -0.60
CA GLN A 23 9.34 0.78 -0.14
C GLN A 23 9.47 0.77 1.40
N SER A 24 8.59 1.49 2.09
CA SER A 24 8.51 1.55 3.54
C SER A 24 8.09 0.22 4.17
N GLY A 25 7.50 -0.70 3.40
CA GLY A 25 7.09 -2.01 3.87
C GLY A 25 5.86 -2.06 4.79
N LYS A 26 5.27 -0.90 5.14
CA LYS A 26 4.09 -0.82 6.03
C LYS A 26 2.90 -1.65 5.55
N ILE A 27 2.69 -1.69 4.24
CA ILE A 27 1.60 -2.44 3.61
C ILE A 27 2.11 -3.68 2.86
N ASN A 28 3.35 -4.15 3.09
CA ASN A 28 3.89 -5.30 2.37
C ASN A 28 3.02 -6.54 2.50
N ARG A 29 2.35 -6.73 3.65
CA ARG A 29 1.41 -7.83 3.86
C ARG A 29 0.17 -7.74 2.97
N ALA A 30 -0.23 -6.53 2.57
CA ALA A 30 -1.30 -6.28 1.61
C ALA A 30 -0.82 -6.28 0.15
N ILE A 31 0.49 -6.27 -0.09
CA ILE A 31 1.07 -6.28 -1.44
C ILE A 31 1.52 -7.69 -1.78
N THR A 32 0.82 -8.31 -2.74
CA THR A 32 1.26 -9.55 -3.37
C THR A 32 1.88 -9.24 -4.73
N GLN A 33 3.18 -9.55 -4.88
CA GLN A 33 3.88 -9.40 -6.15
C GLN A 33 3.98 -10.76 -6.84
N ILE A 34 3.35 -10.87 -8.01
CA ILE A 34 3.47 -12.04 -8.90
C ILE A 34 4.21 -11.58 -10.16
N GLY A 35 5.53 -11.79 -10.19
CA GLY A 35 6.40 -11.31 -11.26
C GLY A 35 6.36 -9.77 -11.40
N ARG A 36 5.93 -9.27 -12.56
CA ARG A 36 5.75 -7.82 -12.82
C ARG A 36 4.38 -7.29 -12.38
N LYS A 37 3.47 -8.17 -11.97
CA LYS A 37 2.12 -7.81 -11.53
C LYS A 37 2.15 -7.54 -10.03
N ILE A 38 1.70 -6.35 -9.65
CA ILE A 38 1.48 -5.98 -8.25
C ILE A 38 -0.03 -6.06 -7.99
N ILE A 39 -0.40 -6.87 -7.03
CA ILE A 39 -1.76 -7.03 -6.53
C ILE A 39 -1.76 -6.44 -5.13
N VAL A 40 -2.55 -5.39 -4.92
CA VAL A 40 -2.75 -4.79 -3.61
C VAL A 40 -4.15 -5.13 -3.15
N ASP A 41 -4.24 -5.69 -1.94
CA ASP A 41 -5.49 -5.85 -1.22
C ASP A 41 -5.86 -4.50 -0.58
N ALA A 42 -7.02 -3.96 -0.98
CA ALA A 42 -7.47 -2.63 -0.56
C ALA A 42 -7.84 -2.60 0.94
N ASP A 43 -8.57 -3.60 1.39
CA ASP A 43 -9.07 -3.68 2.76
C ASP A 43 -7.90 -3.89 3.73
N LEU A 44 -7.01 -4.82 3.41
CA LEU A 44 -5.82 -5.08 4.23
C LEU A 44 -4.83 -3.90 4.20
N ALA A 45 -4.69 -3.19 3.09
CA ALA A 45 -3.82 -2.01 3.01
C ALA A 45 -4.35 -0.86 3.88
N LEU A 46 -5.67 -0.65 3.90
CA LEU A 46 -6.31 0.35 4.76
C LEU A 46 -6.20 -0.04 6.23
N GLU A 47 -6.38 -1.32 6.58
CA GLU A 47 -6.21 -1.81 7.95
C GLU A 47 -4.76 -1.61 8.42
N LEU A 48 -3.76 -2.02 7.64
CA LEU A 48 -2.35 -1.90 7.99
C LEU A 48 -1.87 -0.45 8.03
N ALA A 49 -2.42 0.43 7.20
CA ALA A 49 -2.12 1.86 7.24
C ALA A 49 -2.86 2.59 8.38
N GLY A 50 -4.06 2.11 8.72
CA GLY A 50 -4.87 2.55 9.86
C GLY A 50 -4.35 2.04 11.20
N GLN A 51 -3.58 0.95 11.21
CA GLN A 51 -2.66 0.57 12.28
C GLN A 51 -1.47 1.54 12.33
N LYS A 52 -1.76 2.83 12.52
CA LYS A 52 -0.88 3.65 13.33
C LYS A 52 -0.77 2.92 14.66
N THR A 53 0.46 2.60 15.02
CA THR A 53 1.04 2.98 16.31
C THR A 53 0.34 4.24 16.84
N GLY A 54 -0.86 4.12 17.40
CA GLY A 54 -1.35 5.03 18.41
C GLY A 54 -0.45 4.76 19.59
N GLY A 55 0.54 5.59 19.85
CA GLY A 55 0.24 6.93 20.31
C GLY A 55 -0.13 6.78 21.78
N ARG A 56 0.87 6.46 22.59
CA ARG A 56 0.90 6.73 24.01
C ARG A 56 2.29 7.24 24.35
#